data_AF-M6KN63-F1
#
_entry.id   AF-M6KN63-F1
#
_cell.length_a   1.000
_cell.length_b   1.000
_cell.length_c   1.000
_cell.angle_alpha   90.00
_cell.angle_beta   90.00
_cell.angle_gamma   90.00
#
_symmetry.space_group_name_H-M   'P 1'
#
loop_
_entity.id
_entity.type
_entity.pdbx_description
1 polymer ?
#
loop_
_entity_poly.entity_id
_entity_poly.type
_entity_poly.pdbx_seq_one_letter_code
_entity_poly.pdbx_strand_id
1 'polypeptide(L)'
;MANLVYDSYQKSLKEQNSLDFDDLILLPGILLREFSEVREEYHKKYQYFMVDEFQDTNQTQYIFLRALMGENRNLCVVGDDDQSIYAFRGSDLSLILNFEKDFPEANVVRLLENYRSTSVIIQGANSLIKNNLSRRSKELFSSIPGGRKIRYLERMDEKDEAAYVVDCIREEMIKDARVGSQISILFRTNFQTRPFEEELRSRSIAYKLVGGYNFFDRKEVRDMISYIRLIANTRDDASLLRILNYPKRGIGPGSISLIHEKASQMGESLYEILFRVCESPDFIPNLQKKIQSEIYNFVNLIERTKKKFSTAPKMYYAFREFIQEVGIEKEILLEEKDEKVAKARTFNLSELVNMMSYFEENHDSPEKPTLFDFINRLNLLMEDENPSDEDKEDNRVQLLTIHQSKGLEFESVYVPGMEEGILPNSRVLTEESSVDEERRLLYVAMTRARKHLCLTGAANRRKFGEQTATQASRFLTEIDPETMDWVSNDEVRQQETEDFFAELEKLKTGS
;
A
#
# COMPACT_ATOMS: atom_id res chain seq x y z
N MET A 1 13.90 14.08 24.47
CA MET A 1 13.54 14.97 23.34
C MET A 1 12.13 14.71 22.82
N ALA A 2 11.70 13.45 22.67
CA ALA A 2 10.31 13.11 22.27
C ALA A 2 9.24 13.71 23.21
N ASN A 3 9.39 13.55 24.53
CA ASN A 3 8.42 14.08 25.51
C ASN A 3 8.26 15.61 25.44
N LEU A 4 9.36 16.36 25.31
CA LEU A 4 9.31 17.83 25.18
C LEU A 4 8.56 18.31 23.94
N VAL A 5 8.66 17.55 22.83
CA VAL A 5 7.93 17.86 21.59
C VAL A 5 6.45 17.48 21.74
N TYR A 6 6.16 16.33 22.36
CA TYR A 6 4.79 15.89 22.63
C TYR A 6 4.04 16.88 23.53
N ASP A 7 4.67 17.39 24.60
CA ASP A 7 4.07 18.38 25.48
C ASP A 7 3.73 19.69 24.74
N SER A 8 4.65 20.15 23.87
CA SER A 8 4.42 21.33 23.03
C SER A 8 3.32 21.10 21.99
N TYR A 9 3.24 19.90 21.43
CA TYR A 9 2.20 19.49 20.47
C TYR A 9 0.81 19.51 21.14
N GLN A 10 0.68 18.82 22.28
CA GLN A 10 -0.55 18.77 23.06
C GLN A 10 -1.00 20.16 23.54
N LYS A 11 -0.06 21.02 23.94
CA LYS A 11 -0.36 22.42 24.28
C LYS A 11 -0.91 23.19 23.08
N SER A 12 -0.33 22.99 21.89
CA SER A 12 -0.78 23.66 20.66
C SER A 12 -2.17 23.19 20.23
N LEU A 13 -2.46 21.88 20.30
CA LEU A 13 -3.80 21.34 20.05
C LEU A 13 -4.84 21.97 20.97
N LYS A 14 -4.53 22.04 22.27
CA LYS A 14 -5.43 22.63 23.27
C LYS A 14 -5.67 24.11 23.07
N GLU A 15 -4.63 24.89 22.74
CA GLU A 15 -4.75 26.32 22.43
C GLU A 15 -5.61 26.58 21.18
N GLN A 16 -5.60 25.65 20.23
CA GLN A 16 -6.41 25.70 19.01
C GLN A 16 -7.81 25.08 19.17
N ASN A 17 -8.13 24.52 20.34
CA ASN A 17 -9.35 23.75 20.58
C ASN A 17 -9.55 22.62 19.52
N SER A 18 -8.45 21.96 19.18
CA SER A 18 -8.39 20.86 18.20
C SER A 18 -8.10 19.53 18.89
N LEU A 19 -8.57 18.44 18.28
CA LEU A 19 -8.32 17.07 18.70
C LEU A 19 -7.74 16.27 17.53
N ASP A 20 -6.81 15.37 17.83
CA ASP A 20 -6.38 14.35 16.86
C ASP A 20 -7.23 13.05 16.98
N PHE A 21 -6.89 12.02 16.18
CA PHE A 21 -7.65 10.76 16.19
C PHE A 21 -7.50 9.97 17.49
N ASP A 22 -6.34 10.03 18.14
CA ASP A 22 -6.08 9.28 19.37
C ASP A 22 -6.79 9.96 20.57
N ASP A 23 -6.87 11.29 20.55
CA ASP A 23 -7.60 12.10 21.51
C ASP A 23 -9.09 11.74 21.58
N LEU A 24 -9.69 11.32 20.45
CA LEU A 24 -11.10 10.91 20.38
C LEU A 24 -11.42 9.66 21.22
N ILE A 25 -10.41 8.91 21.64
CA ILE A 25 -10.57 7.74 22.52
C ILE A 25 -9.97 8.02 23.89
N LEU A 26 -8.78 8.64 23.92
CA LEU A 26 -8.07 8.94 25.14
C LEU A 26 -8.83 9.94 26.04
N LEU A 27 -9.29 11.06 25.49
CA LEU A 27 -9.94 12.11 26.28
C LEU A 27 -11.30 11.66 26.85
N PRO A 28 -12.17 10.96 26.11
CA PRO A 28 -13.36 10.34 26.72
C PRO A 28 -13.02 9.36 27.84
N GLY A 29 -11.95 8.57 27.70
CA GLY A 29 -11.48 7.69 28.77
C GLY A 29 -11.06 8.45 30.04
N ILE A 30 -10.34 9.56 29.86
CA ILE A 30 -9.96 10.46 30.96
C ILE A 30 -11.21 11.10 31.59
N LEU A 31 -12.13 11.62 30.76
CA LEU A 31 -13.38 12.24 31.19
C LEU A 31 -14.20 11.30 32.08
N LEU A 32 -14.41 10.06 31.63
CA LEU A 32 -15.16 9.06 32.40
C LEU A 32 -14.43 8.67 33.70
N ARG A 33 -13.10 8.70 33.72
CA ARG A 33 -12.33 8.39 34.94
C ARG A 33 -12.40 9.52 35.96
N GLU A 34 -12.25 10.77 35.52
CA GLU A 34 -12.10 11.94 36.39
C GLU A 34 -13.44 12.56 36.82
N PHE A 35 -14.48 12.45 36.00
CA PHE A 35 -15.78 13.09 36.25
C PHE A 35 -16.88 12.03 36.46
N SER A 36 -17.18 11.73 37.72
CA SER A 36 -18.17 10.70 38.09
C SER A 36 -19.57 11.01 37.59
N GLU A 37 -19.99 12.27 37.56
CA GLU A 37 -21.32 12.68 37.11
C GLU A 37 -21.59 12.27 35.66
N VAL A 38 -20.61 12.49 34.77
CA VAL A 38 -20.68 12.08 33.36
C VAL A 38 -20.67 10.56 33.27
N ARG A 39 -19.77 9.91 34.01
CA ARG A 39 -19.67 8.44 34.02
C ARG A 39 -20.98 7.76 34.42
N GLU A 40 -21.64 8.25 35.48
CA GLU A 40 -22.91 7.72 35.97
C GLU A 40 -24.04 7.86 34.94
N GLU A 41 -24.05 8.92 34.15
CA GLU A 41 -25.02 9.09 33.05
C GLU A 41 -24.87 7.96 32.03
N TYR A 42 -23.63 7.67 31.61
CA TYR A 42 -23.33 6.60 30.67
C TYR A 42 -23.58 5.21 31.25
N HIS A 43 -23.24 4.97 32.52
CA HIS A 43 -23.51 3.70 33.20
C HIS A 43 -25.00 3.39 33.32
N LYS A 44 -25.85 4.43 33.48
CA LYS A 44 -27.31 4.25 33.45
C LYS A 44 -27.81 3.96 32.04
N LYS A 45 -27.23 4.63 31.04
CA LYS A 45 -27.65 4.53 29.64
C LYS A 45 -27.29 3.18 28.99
N TYR A 46 -26.08 2.67 29.23
CA TYR A 46 -25.56 1.47 28.57
C TYR A 46 -25.37 0.34 29.58
N GLN A 47 -26.20 -0.71 29.43
CA GLN A 47 -26.20 -1.87 30.32
C GLN A 47 -25.55 -3.11 29.70
N TYR A 48 -25.41 -3.15 28.37
CA TYR A 48 -24.88 -4.29 27.61
C TYR A 48 -23.88 -3.77 26.60
N PHE A 49 -22.72 -4.41 26.54
CA PHE A 49 -21.60 -4.03 25.69
C PHE A 49 -21.27 -5.17 24.74
N MET A 50 -21.16 -4.85 23.46
CA MET A 50 -20.77 -5.78 22.41
C MET A 50 -19.60 -5.19 21.65
N VAL A 51 -18.50 -5.93 21.56
CA VAL A 51 -17.30 -5.51 20.83
C VAL A 51 -16.93 -6.58 19.82
N ASP A 52 -16.98 -6.23 18.55
CA ASP A 52 -16.52 -7.09 17.46
C ASP A 52 -15.04 -6.80 17.15
N GLU A 53 -14.37 -7.73 16.46
CA GLU A 53 -12.95 -7.63 16.08
C GLU A 53 -12.01 -7.33 17.27
N PHE A 54 -12.31 -7.89 18.44
CA PHE A 54 -11.62 -7.57 19.70
C PHE A 54 -10.10 -7.83 19.67
N GLN A 55 -9.62 -8.73 18.81
CA GLN A 55 -8.19 -8.99 18.61
C GLN A 55 -7.42 -7.77 18.08
N ASP A 56 -8.06 -6.83 17.39
CA ASP A 56 -7.42 -5.62 16.87
C ASP A 56 -7.49 -4.44 17.86
N THR A 57 -7.99 -4.68 19.07
CA THR A 57 -8.12 -3.65 20.10
C THR A 57 -6.75 -3.27 20.66
N ASN A 58 -6.53 -1.99 20.92
CA ASN A 58 -5.34 -1.50 21.62
C ASN A 58 -5.61 -1.21 23.11
N GLN A 59 -4.55 -0.99 23.89
CA GLN A 59 -4.68 -0.74 25.34
C GLN A 59 -5.54 0.49 25.68
N THR A 60 -5.45 1.56 24.88
CA THR A 60 -6.23 2.78 25.10
C THR A 60 -7.74 2.52 24.92
N GLN A 61 -8.12 1.82 23.86
CA GLN A 61 -9.50 1.39 23.62
C GLN A 61 -10.01 0.46 24.72
N TYR A 62 -9.17 -0.46 25.19
CA TYR A 62 -9.53 -1.36 26.28
C TYR A 62 -9.78 -0.61 27.59
N ILE A 63 -8.90 0.33 27.96
CA ILE A 63 -9.07 1.18 29.15
C ILE A 63 -10.33 2.03 29.03
N PHE A 64 -10.60 2.61 27.86
CA PHE A 64 -11.82 3.36 27.60
C PHE A 64 -13.08 2.49 27.78
N LEU A 65 -13.10 1.29 27.21
CA LEU A 65 -14.20 0.33 27.37
C LEU A 65 -14.42 -0.01 28.85
N ARG A 66 -13.36 -0.28 29.61
CA ARG A 66 -13.45 -0.58 31.05
C ARG A 66 -14.01 0.60 31.85
N ALA A 67 -13.60 1.83 31.52
CA ALA A 67 -14.14 3.03 32.16
C ALA A 67 -15.63 3.24 31.85
N LEU A 68 -16.03 3.01 30.59
CA LEU A 68 -17.41 3.13 30.13
C LEU A 68 -18.32 2.06 30.72
N MET A 69 -17.83 0.83 30.90
CA MET A 69 -18.58 -0.25 31.54
C MET A 69 -18.74 -0.04 33.06
N GLY A 70 -17.72 0.52 33.71
CA GLY A 70 -17.70 0.61 35.17
C GLY A 70 -17.72 -0.76 35.83
N GLU A 71 -18.70 -0.99 36.70
CA GLU A 71 -18.89 -2.27 37.39
C GLU A 71 -19.76 -3.27 36.62
N ASN A 72 -20.37 -2.85 35.49
CA ASN A 72 -21.19 -3.73 34.67
C ASN A 72 -20.34 -4.85 34.06
N ARG A 73 -20.82 -6.09 34.17
CA ARG A 73 -20.14 -7.28 33.64
C ARG A 73 -20.81 -7.87 32.39
N ASN A 74 -21.79 -7.16 31.83
CA ASN A 74 -22.51 -7.55 30.63
C ASN A 74 -21.71 -7.21 29.36
N LEU A 75 -20.56 -7.85 29.18
CA LEU A 75 -19.69 -7.68 28.02
C LEU A 75 -19.67 -8.96 27.18
N CYS A 76 -19.98 -8.81 25.90
CA CYS A 76 -19.76 -9.81 24.88
C CYS A 76 -18.67 -9.31 23.93
N VAL A 77 -17.56 -10.03 23.85
CA VAL A 77 -16.51 -9.77 22.85
C VAL A 77 -16.50 -10.89 21.83
N VAL A 78 -16.31 -10.51 20.57
CA VAL A 78 -16.13 -11.43 19.44
C VAL A 78 -14.78 -11.10 18.81
N GLY A 79 -14.03 -12.13 18.45
CA GLY A 79 -12.75 -11.94 17.79
C GLY A 79 -12.06 -13.25 17.44
N ASP A 80 -11.08 -13.12 16.56
CA ASP A 80 -10.28 -14.23 16.05
C ASP A 80 -8.80 -13.85 16.13
N ASP A 81 -8.06 -14.52 17.02
CA ASP A 81 -6.62 -14.32 17.23
C ASP A 81 -5.76 -14.61 15.99
N ASP A 82 -6.26 -15.38 15.03
CA ASP A 82 -5.59 -15.66 13.76
C ASP A 82 -5.83 -14.56 12.72
N GLN A 83 -6.78 -13.68 12.96
CA GLN A 83 -7.10 -12.54 12.09
C GLN A 83 -6.63 -11.20 12.69
N SER A 84 -5.70 -11.24 13.64
CA SER A 84 -5.04 -10.05 14.21
C SER A 84 -3.91 -9.60 13.28
N ILE A 85 -4.18 -8.58 12.47
CA ILE A 85 -3.26 -8.09 11.42
C ILE A 85 -2.98 -6.58 11.50
N TYR A 86 -3.35 -5.93 12.61
CA TYR A 86 -3.13 -4.49 12.83
C TYR A 86 -2.12 -4.24 13.96
N ALA A 87 -1.13 -5.12 14.18
CA ALA A 87 -0.17 -4.92 15.28
C ALA A 87 0.67 -3.66 15.04
N PHE A 88 0.93 -3.32 13.77
CA PHE A 88 1.57 -2.06 13.37
C PHE A 88 0.78 -0.79 13.78
N ARG A 89 -0.52 -0.89 14.07
CA ARG A 89 -1.35 0.20 14.63
C ARG A 89 -1.46 0.16 16.15
N GLY A 90 -0.69 -0.70 16.82
CA GLY A 90 -0.69 -0.84 18.27
C GLY A 90 -1.79 -1.75 18.83
N SER A 91 -2.42 -2.61 18.00
CA SER A 91 -3.30 -3.66 18.52
C SER A 91 -2.51 -4.62 19.42
N ASP A 92 -3.17 -5.06 20.49
CA ASP A 92 -2.57 -5.93 21.49
C ASP A 92 -3.35 -7.25 21.58
N LEU A 93 -2.84 -8.25 20.86
CA LEU A 93 -3.40 -9.61 20.85
C LEU A 93 -3.48 -10.22 22.27
N SER A 94 -2.66 -9.77 23.22
CA SER A 94 -2.71 -10.27 24.58
C SER A 94 -4.04 -9.96 25.28
N LEU A 95 -4.78 -8.94 24.84
CA LEU A 95 -6.09 -8.58 25.39
C LEU A 95 -7.13 -9.68 25.17
N ILE A 96 -7.25 -10.20 23.94
CA ILE A 96 -8.18 -11.30 23.66
C ILE A 96 -7.69 -12.61 24.25
N LEU A 97 -6.37 -12.85 24.27
CA LEU A 97 -5.81 -14.08 24.83
C LEU A 97 -5.96 -14.16 26.35
N ASN A 98 -5.84 -13.03 27.05
CA ASN A 98 -5.97 -12.94 28.50
C ASN A 98 -7.37 -12.56 28.98
N PHE A 99 -8.38 -12.52 28.11
CA PHE A 99 -9.74 -12.12 28.48
C PHE A 99 -10.31 -12.89 29.68
N GLU A 100 -10.07 -14.21 29.75
CA GLU A 100 -10.48 -15.07 30.88
C GLU A 100 -9.77 -14.75 32.21
N LYS A 101 -8.61 -14.09 32.17
CA LYS A 101 -7.94 -13.61 33.40
C LYS A 101 -8.60 -12.34 33.92
N ASP A 102 -9.05 -11.48 33.01
CA ASP A 102 -9.69 -10.21 33.34
C ASP A 102 -11.16 -10.38 33.73
N PHE A 103 -11.83 -11.40 33.16
CA PHE A 103 -13.22 -11.77 33.43
C PHE A 103 -13.31 -13.28 33.72
N PRO A 104 -13.04 -13.73 34.97
CA PRO A 104 -13.03 -15.15 35.33
C PRO A 104 -14.38 -15.86 35.16
N GLU A 105 -15.50 -15.13 35.24
CA GLU A 105 -16.84 -15.65 34.99
C GLU A 105 -17.28 -15.66 33.52
N ALA A 106 -16.38 -15.31 32.57
CA ALA A 106 -16.71 -15.27 31.16
C ALA A 106 -17.04 -16.66 30.60
N ASN A 107 -18.14 -16.76 29.85
CA ASN A 107 -18.48 -17.95 29.09
C ASN A 107 -17.79 -17.91 27.72
N VAL A 108 -16.92 -18.89 27.44
CA VAL A 108 -16.22 -18.98 26.15
C VAL A 108 -16.97 -19.91 25.21
N VAL A 109 -17.50 -19.36 24.12
CA VAL A 109 -18.12 -20.12 23.03
C VAL A 109 -17.15 -20.14 21.85
N ARG A 110 -16.90 -21.33 21.28
CA ARG A 110 -16.03 -21.49 20.11
C ARG A 110 -16.86 -21.87 18.90
N LEU A 111 -16.83 -21.03 17.87
CA LEU A 111 -17.45 -21.30 16.58
C LEU A 111 -16.37 -21.88 15.65
N LEU A 112 -16.41 -23.19 15.43
CA LEU A 112 -15.40 -23.92 14.66
C LEU A 112 -15.87 -24.26 13.24
N GLU A 113 -17.17 -24.21 12.98
CA GLU A 113 -17.72 -24.46 11.64
C GLU A 113 -17.61 -23.21 10.78
N ASN A 114 -16.91 -23.34 9.66
CA ASN A 114 -16.80 -22.32 8.62
C ASN A 114 -17.87 -22.55 7.55
N TYR A 115 -18.70 -21.53 7.34
CA TYR A 115 -19.78 -21.54 6.33
C TYR A 115 -19.43 -20.79 5.04
N ARG A 116 -18.19 -20.27 4.93
CA ARG A 116 -17.76 -19.41 3.81
C ARG A 116 -17.03 -20.21 2.74
N SER A 117 -16.01 -20.94 3.16
CA SER A 117 -14.97 -21.50 2.31
C SER A 117 -15.12 -23.02 2.18
N THR A 118 -14.65 -23.56 1.06
CA THR A 118 -14.56 -25.01 0.84
C THR A 118 -13.65 -25.70 1.86
N SER A 119 -13.87 -27.01 2.06
CA SER A 119 -13.04 -27.81 2.96
C SER A 119 -11.55 -27.77 2.60
N VAL A 120 -11.22 -27.73 1.29
CA VAL A 120 -9.83 -27.70 0.80
C VAL A 120 -9.12 -26.40 1.19
N ILE A 121 -9.79 -25.25 1.03
CA ILE A 121 -9.23 -23.94 1.41
C ILE A 121 -9.02 -23.86 2.92
N ILE A 122 -9.99 -24.33 3.71
CA ILE A 122 -9.89 -24.32 5.18
C ILE A 122 -8.78 -25.26 5.68
N GLN A 123 -8.62 -26.43 5.08
CA GLN A 123 -7.51 -27.34 5.40
C GLN A 123 -6.15 -26.69 5.13
N GLY A 124 -5.97 -26.08 3.95
CA GLY A 124 -4.72 -25.37 3.62
C GLY A 124 -4.47 -24.15 4.52
N ALA A 125 -5.52 -23.42 4.89
CA ALA A 125 -5.40 -22.29 5.81
C ALA A 125 -5.03 -22.75 7.24
N ASN A 126 -5.64 -23.84 7.71
CA ASN A 126 -5.32 -24.45 9.01
C ASN A 126 -3.87 -24.96 9.07
N SER A 127 -3.38 -25.61 8.01
CA SER A 127 -2.00 -26.11 7.96
C SER A 127 -0.98 -24.98 8.05
N LEU A 128 -1.25 -23.86 7.37
CA LEU A 128 -0.44 -22.65 7.44
C LEU A 128 -0.41 -22.11 8.88
N ILE A 129 -1.57 -21.76 9.43
CA ILE A 129 -1.65 -21.00 10.69
C ILE A 129 -1.24 -21.81 11.93
N LYS A 130 -1.18 -23.14 11.83
CA LYS A 130 -0.65 -24.03 12.86
C LYS A 130 0.82 -23.76 13.20
N ASN A 131 1.58 -23.15 12.29
CA ASN A 131 2.98 -22.78 12.50
C ASN A 131 3.16 -21.55 13.41
N ASN A 132 2.10 -20.80 13.74
CA ASN A 132 2.16 -19.73 14.74
C ASN A 132 2.20 -20.30 16.16
N LEU A 133 3.17 -19.88 16.97
CA LEU A 133 3.30 -20.34 18.37
C LEU A 133 2.36 -19.57 19.34
N SER A 134 2.09 -18.30 19.05
CA SER A 134 1.30 -17.42 19.92
C SER A 134 -0.17 -17.35 19.50
N ARG A 135 -0.92 -18.44 19.76
CA ARG A 135 -2.34 -18.58 19.41
C ARG A 135 -3.10 -19.49 20.38
N ARG A 136 -4.44 -19.37 20.39
CA ARG A 136 -5.32 -20.41 20.96
C ARG A 136 -5.40 -21.57 19.97
N SER A 137 -5.26 -22.79 20.49
CA SER A 137 -5.45 -23.99 19.67
C SER A 137 -6.92 -24.11 19.27
N LYS A 138 -7.17 -24.04 17.96
CA LYS A 138 -8.46 -24.26 17.30
C LYS A 138 -8.20 -24.74 15.89
N GLU A 139 -9.09 -25.57 15.37
CA GLU A 139 -9.10 -26.01 13.98
C GLU A 139 -10.50 -25.73 13.43
N LEU A 140 -10.56 -24.99 12.33
CA LEU A 140 -11.83 -24.76 11.64
C LEU A 140 -12.15 -25.97 10.76
N PHE A 141 -13.42 -26.30 10.63
CA PHE A 141 -13.87 -27.29 9.65
C PHE A 141 -14.96 -26.68 8.76
N SER A 142 -15.10 -27.18 7.53
CA SER A 142 -16.16 -26.75 6.62
C SER A 142 -16.96 -27.96 6.16
N SER A 143 -18.29 -27.81 6.20
CA SER A 143 -19.26 -28.79 5.70
C SER A 143 -19.51 -28.63 4.19
N ILE A 144 -18.89 -27.64 3.53
CA ILE A 144 -19.01 -27.40 2.09
C ILE A 144 -18.09 -28.40 1.36
N PRO A 145 -18.66 -29.41 0.66
CA PRO A 145 -17.87 -30.49 0.09
C PRO A 145 -17.08 -30.02 -1.13
N GLY A 146 -15.87 -30.57 -1.27
CA GLY A 146 -15.05 -30.40 -2.47
C GLY A 146 -14.54 -28.97 -2.66
N GLY A 147 -14.06 -28.69 -3.86
CA GLY A 147 -13.40 -27.44 -4.24
C GLY A 147 -12.25 -27.73 -5.18
N ARG A 148 -11.87 -26.76 -6.03
CA ARG A 148 -10.58 -26.83 -6.73
C ARG A 148 -9.49 -26.74 -5.67
N LYS A 149 -8.41 -27.50 -5.82
CA LYS A 149 -7.23 -27.32 -4.97
C LYS A 149 -6.69 -25.91 -5.11
N ILE A 150 -5.96 -25.47 -4.08
CA ILE A 150 -5.29 -24.18 -4.07
C ILE A 150 -4.22 -24.23 -5.15
N ARG A 151 -4.34 -23.39 -6.17
CA ARG A 151 -3.35 -23.37 -7.26
C ARG A 151 -2.17 -22.49 -6.86
N TYR A 152 -0.95 -22.98 -7.01
CA TYR A 152 0.24 -22.14 -7.01
C TYR A 152 0.94 -22.19 -8.37
N LEU A 153 1.35 -21.03 -8.87
CA LEU A 153 2.15 -20.91 -10.10
C LEU A 153 3.22 -19.82 -9.94
N GLU A 154 4.43 -20.14 -10.37
CA GLU A 154 5.54 -19.19 -10.46
C GLU A 154 5.72 -18.73 -11.92
N ARG A 155 5.61 -17.42 -12.16
CA ARG A 155 5.74 -16.77 -13.47
C ARG A 155 7.11 -16.16 -13.68
N MET A 156 7.42 -15.77 -14.91
CA MET A 156 8.75 -15.26 -15.25
C MET A 156 9.07 -13.92 -14.57
N ASP A 157 8.12 -12.98 -14.65
CA ASP A 157 8.22 -11.64 -14.07
C ASP A 157 6.86 -11.07 -13.64
N GLU A 158 6.84 -9.84 -13.12
CA GLU A 158 5.61 -9.19 -12.67
C GLU A 158 4.57 -8.93 -13.77
N LYS A 159 4.99 -8.79 -15.04
CA LYS A 159 4.07 -8.58 -16.17
C LYS A 159 3.41 -9.90 -16.56
N ASP A 160 4.22 -10.95 -16.65
CA ASP A 160 3.76 -12.31 -16.93
C ASP A 160 2.83 -12.84 -15.83
N GLU A 161 3.12 -12.53 -14.56
CA GLU A 161 2.21 -12.81 -13.44
C GLU A 161 0.87 -12.09 -13.60
N ALA A 162 0.89 -10.78 -13.89
CA ALA A 162 -0.34 -10.00 -14.06
C ALA A 162 -1.15 -10.50 -15.27
N ALA A 163 -0.51 -10.76 -16.41
CA ALA A 163 -1.16 -11.29 -17.60
C ALA A 163 -1.86 -12.62 -17.31
N TYR A 164 -1.17 -13.56 -16.66
CA TYR A 164 -1.73 -14.86 -16.29
C TYR A 164 -2.94 -14.74 -15.37
N VAL A 165 -2.84 -13.93 -14.30
CA VAL A 165 -3.95 -13.75 -13.35
C VAL A 165 -5.16 -13.13 -14.06
N VAL A 166 -4.95 -12.11 -14.90
CA VAL A 166 -6.04 -11.47 -15.63
C VAL A 166 -6.65 -12.41 -16.68
N ASP A 167 -5.85 -13.26 -17.33
CA ASP A 167 -6.37 -14.30 -18.22
C ASP A 167 -7.21 -15.33 -17.48
N CYS A 168 -6.78 -15.78 -16.29
CA CYS A 168 -7.59 -16.65 -15.44
C CYS A 168 -8.92 -15.98 -15.04
N ILE A 169 -8.89 -14.70 -14.66
CA ILE A 169 -10.10 -13.94 -14.32
C ILE A 169 -11.03 -13.85 -15.52
N ARG A 170 -10.49 -13.54 -16.70
CA ARG A 170 -11.27 -13.48 -17.95
C ARG A 170 -11.94 -14.82 -18.25
N GLU A 171 -11.20 -15.92 -18.09
CA GLU A 171 -11.75 -17.25 -18.26
C GLU A 171 -12.87 -17.56 -17.27
N GLU A 172 -12.73 -17.20 -16.00
CA GLU A 172 -13.81 -17.38 -15.02
C GLU A 172 -15.04 -16.51 -15.33
N MET A 173 -14.85 -15.29 -15.80
CA MET A 173 -15.95 -14.41 -16.20
C MET A 173 -16.69 -14.93 -17.44
N ILE A 174 -15.99 -15.56 -18.38
CA ILE A 174 -16.59 -16.08 -19.63
C ILE A 174 -17.15 -17.49 -19.45
N LYS A 175 -16.34 -18.44 -18.96
CA LYS A 175 -16.69 -19.87 -18.87
C LYS A 175 -17.64 -20.14 -17.70
N ASP A 176 -17.34 -19.57 -16.53
CA ASP A 176 -18.12 -19.78 -15.30
C ASP A 176 -19.21 -18.70 -15.10
N ALA A 177 -19.34 -17.76 -16.05
CA ALA A 177 -20.26 -16.61 -16.01
C ALA A 177 -20.18 -15.82 -14.68
N ARG A 178 -18.97 -15.74 -14.10
CA ARG A 178 -18.74 -15.12 -12.79
C ARG A 178 -18.82 -13.61 -12.87
N VAL A 179 -19.51 -13.00 -11.91
CA VAL A 179 -19.60 -11.54 -11.78
C VAL A 179 -18.29 -10.99 -11.22
N GLY A 180 -17.79 -9.91 -11.80
CA GLY A 180 -16.54 -9.27 -11.41
C GLY A 180 -16.47 -8.89 -9.93
N SER A 181 -17.57 -8.45 -9.31
CA SER A 181 -17.60 -8.13 -7.86
C SER A 181 -17.35 -9.34 -6.96
N GLN A 182 -17.52 -10.56 -7.47
CA GLN A 182 -17.22 -11.81 -6.76
C GLN A 182 -15.77 -12.25 -6.91
N ILE A 183 -14.95 -11.48 -7.64
CA ILE A 183 -13.53 -11.77 -7.91
C ILE A 183 -12.69 -10.68 -7.27
N SER A 184 -11.67 -11.09 -6.52
CA SER A 184 -10.71 -10.15 -5.94
C SER A 184 -9.26 -10.55 -6.16
N ILE A 185 -8.42 -9.54 -6.37
CA ILE A 185 -6.97 -9.65 -6.34
C ILE A 185 -6.49 -8.97 -5.05
N LEU A 186 -5.84 -9.74 -4.17
CA LEU A 186 -5.40 -9.30 -2.86
C LEU A 186 -3.89 -9.11 -2.82
N PHE A 187 -3.46 -7.86 -2.68
CA PHE A 187 -2.06 -7.48 -2.68
C PHE A 187 -1.52 -7.30 -1.26
N ARG A 188 -0.23 -7.60 -1.07
CA ARG A 188 0.44 -7.24 0.19
C ARG A 188 0.72 -5.73 0.28
N THR A 189 1.00 -5.09 -0.85
CA THR A 189 1.29 -3.66 -0.97
C THR A 189 0.58 -3.03 -2.17
N ASN A 190 0.20 -1.76 -2.07
CA ASN A 190 -0.47 -1.03 -3.16
C ASN A 190 0.37 -0.95 -4.44
N PHE A 191 1.70 -1.02 -4.34
CA PHE A 191 2.57 -0.97 -5.52
C PHE A 191 2.27 -2.10 -6.52
N GLN A 192 1.96 -3.29 -6.00
CA GLN A 192 1.74 -4.47 -6.84
C GLN A 192 0.52 -4.35 -7.75
N THR A 193 -0.37 -3.37 -7.54
CA THR A 193 -1.62 -3.26 -8.30
C THR A 193 -1.38 -2.90 -9.76
N ARG A 194 -0.34 -2.10 -10.05
CA ARG A 194 -0.19 -1.44 -11.36
C ARG A 194 -0.10 -2.38 -12.56
N PRO A 195 0.76 -3.43 -12.56
CA PRO A 195 0.78 -4.37 -13.68
C PRO A 195 -0.60 -5.00 -13.91
N PHE A 196 -1.35 -5.28 -12.84
CA PHE A 196 -2.69 -5.86 -12.92
C PHE A 196 -3.72 -4.85 -13.44
N GLU A 197 -3.67 -3.59 -13.01
CA GLU A 197 -4.52 -2.52 -13.53
C GLU A 197 -4.32 -2.31 -15.03
N GLU A 198 -3.08 -2.35 -15.50
CA GLU A 198 -2.76 -2.25 -16.93
C GLU A 198 -3.26 -3.45 -17.73
N GLU A 199 -3.08 -4.68 -17.24
CA GLU A 199 -3.55 -5.90 -17.91
C GLU A 199 -5.08 -6.05 -17.88
N LEU A 200 -5.75 -5.58 -16.81
CA LEU A 200 -7.21 -5.49 -16.74
C LEU A 200 -7.73 -4.50 -17.78
N ARG A 201 -7.10 -3.33 -17.88
CA ARG A 201 -7.44 -2.30 -18.87
C ARG A 201 -7.22 -2.81 -20.29
N SER A 202 -6.09 -3.47 -20.57
CA SER A 202 -5.75 -4.00 -21.90
C SER A 202 -6.80 -5.01 -22.41
N ARG A 203 -7.36 -5.81 -21.50
CA ARG A 203 -8.43 -6.79 -21.78
C ARG A 203 -9.85 -6.23 -21.62
N SER A 204 -10.01 -4.93 -21.41
CA SER A 204 -11.31 -4.27 -21.20
C SER A 204 -12.13 -4.85 -20.03
N ILE A 205 -11.45 -5.31 -18.97
CA ILE A 205 -12.08 -5.83 -17.75
C ILE A 205 -12.22 -4.67 -16.76
N ALA A 206 -13.45 -4.41 -16.34
CA ALA A 206 -13.73 -3.34 -15.39
C ALA A 206 -13.22 -3.74 -14.00
N TYR A 207 -12.56 -2.80 -13.31
CA TYR A 207 -11.99 -3.03 -11.98
C TYR A 207 -12.26 -1.86 -11.03
N LYS A 208 -12.11 -2.13 -9.72
CA LYS A 208 -12.23 -1.15 -8.64
C LYS A 208 -11.07 -1.32 -7.68
N LEU A 209 -10.24 -0.28 -7.54
CA LEU A 209 -9.21 -0.20 -6.52
C LEU A 209 -9.82 0.34 -5.22
N VAL A 210 -9.76 -0.41 -4.11
CA VAL A 210 -10.30 0.05 -2.82
C VAL A 210 -9.17 0.50 -1.91
N GLY A 211 -9.30 1.71 -1.38
CA GLY A 211 -8.39 2.27 -0.39
C GLY A 211 -6.96 2.46 -0.92
N GLY A 212 -6.79 2.59 -2.23
CA GLY A 212 -5.69 3.32 -2.81
C GLY A 212 -5.82 4.78 -2.37
N TYR A 213 -5.05 5.19 -1.36
CA TYR A 213 -4.66 6.59 -1.31
C TYR A 213 -3.94 6.89 -2.62
N ASN A 214 -4.38 7.90 -3.35
CA ASN A 214 -3.73 8.39 -4.57
C ASN A 214 -2.21 8.37 -4.36
N PHE A 215 -1.51 7.44 -5.01
CA PHE A 215 -0.06 7.31 -4.86
C PHE A 215 0.59 8.66 -5.20
N PHE A 216 0.03 9.34 -6.19
CA PHE A 216 0.45 10.66 -6.64
C PHE A 216 0.16 11.79 -5.65
N ASP A 217 -0.67 11.59 -4.62
CA ASP A 217 -0.89 12.60 -3.58
C ASP A 217 0.11 12.56 -2.44
N ARG A 218 0.91 11.48 -2.34
CA ARG A 218 1.96 11.37 -1.32
C ARG A 218 2.94 12.52 -1.45
N LYS A 219 3.30 13.16 -0.32
CA LYS A 219 4.16 14.35 -0.28
C LYS A 219 5.44 14.15 -1.11
N GLU A 220 6.19 13.10 -0.80
CA GLU A 220 7.46 12.77 -1.46
C GLU A 220 7.29 12.48 -2.97
N VAL A 221 6.15 11.89 -3.36
CA VAL A 221 5.82 11.62 -4.76
C VAL A 221 5.54 12.93 -5.50
N ARG A 222 4.69 13.80 -4.92
CA ARG A 222 4.40 15.13 -5.49
C ARG A 222 5.64 16.01 -5.59
N ASP A 223 6.49 15.99 -4.57
CA ASP A 223 7.74 16.77 -4.55
C ASP A 223 8.68 16.31 -5.67
N MET A 224 8.83 14.99 -5.85
CA MET A 224 9.62 14.45 -6.97
C MET A 224 9.01 14.75 -8.33
N ILE A 225 7.69 14.63 -8.49
CA ILE A 225 7.01 14.99 -9.74
C ILE A 225 7.22 16.47 -10.06
N SER A 226 7.16 17.36 -9.07
CA SER A 226 7.47 18.79 -9.26
C SER A 226 8.92 19.02 -9.66
N TYR A 227 9.88 18.25 -9.14
CA TYR A 227 11.25 18.30 -9.65
C TYR A 227 11.33 17.90 -11.13
N ILE A 228 10.71 16.79 -11.52
CA ILE A 228 10.71 16.31 -12.91
C ILE A 228 10.05 17.35 -13.83
N ARG A 229 8.91 17.93 -13.40
CA ARG A 229 8.21 18.99 -14.13
C ARG A 229 9.08 20.22 -14.34
N LEU A 230 9.79 20.67 -13.31
CA LEU A 230 10.72 21.81 -13.43
C LEU A 230 11.90 21.51 -14.37
N ILE A 231 12.45 20.29 -14.31
CA ILE A 231 13.54 19.86 -15.20
C ILE A 231 13.08 19.86 -16.66
N ALA A 232 11.86 19.38 -16.92
CA ALA A 232 11.26 19.36 -18.25
C ALA A 232 10.80 20.75 -18.73
N ASN A 233 10.30 21.59 -17.82
CA ASN A 233 9.78 22.93 -18.10
C ASN A 233 10.17 23.92 -16.99
N THR A 234 11.15 24.77 -17.27
CA THR A 234 11.63 25.79 -16.31
C THR A 234 10.63 26.89 -16.01
N ARG A 235 9.55 27.00 -16.78
CA ARG A 235 8.49 27.98 -16.56
C ARG A 235 7.40 27.50 -15.61
N ASP A 236 7.51 26.30 -15.06
CA ASP A 236 6.58 25.78 -14.04
C ASP A 236 6.89 26.38 -12.66
N ASP A 237 6.44 27.61 -12.45
CA ASP A 237 6.60 28.34 -11.19
C ASP A 237 5.92 27.63 -10.01
N ALA A 238 4.81 26.93 -10.22
CA ALA A 238 4.09 26.20 -9.18
C ALA A 238 4.92 25.03 -8.65
N SER A 239 5.50 24.24 -9.57
CA SER A 239 6.42 23.16 -9.19
C SER A 239 7.68 23.70 -8.52
N LEU A 240 8.24 24.81 -9.02
CA LEU A 240 9.40 25.46 -8.41
C LEU A 240 9.13 25.87 -6.96
N LEU A 241 8.03 26.58 -6.69
CA LEU A 241 7.70 27.04 -5.34
C LEU A 241 7.53 25.90 -4.34
N ARG A 242 7.00 24.76 -4.80
CA ARG A 242 6.85 23.55 -3.98
C ARG A 242 8.20 22.99 -3.52
N ILE A 243 9.18 22.92 -4.43
CA ILE A 243 10.45 22.21 -4.20
C ILE A 243 11.60 23.13 -3.81
N LEU A 244 11.47 24.46 -3.97
CA LEU A 244 12.56 25.41 -3.76
C LEU A 244 13.19 25.26 -2.38
N ASN A 245 12.38 25.06 -1.34
CA ASN A 245 12.85 24.88 0.03
C ASN A 245 12.71 23.43 0.57
N TYR A 246 12.51 22.44 -0.31
CA TYR A 246 12.47 21.03 0.07
C TYR A 246 13.43 20.19 -0.79
N PRO A 247 14.39 19.43 -0.22
CA PRO A 247 14.86 19.42 1.17
C PRO A 247 15.21 20.80 1.71
N LYS A 248 15.31 20.95 3.04
CA LYS A 248 15.42 22.27 3.68
C LYS A 248 16.67 23.02 3.24
N ARG A 249 16.48 24.16 2.55
CA ARG A 249 17.56 25.06 2.09
C ARG A 249 17.64 26.38 2.86
N GLY A 250 16.69 26.61 3.78
CA GLY A 250 16.61 27.87 4.53
C GLY A 250 16.14 29.06 3.67
N ILE A 251 15.47 28.78 2.56
CA ILE A 251 14.84 29.80 1.70
C ILE A 251 13.46 30.09 2.28
N GLY A 252 13.37 31.15 3.10
CA GLY A 252 12.14 31.52 3.81
C GLY A 252 11.15 32.33 2.95
N PRO A 253 9.92 32.53 3.46
CA PRO A 253 8.86 33.23 2.74
C PRO A 253 9.23 34.66 2.33
N GLY A 254 9.99 35.39 3.16
CA GLY A 254 10.44 36.74 2.82
C GLY A 254 11.36 36.79 1.59
N SER A 255 12.24 35.81 1.42
CA SER A 255 13.09 35.72 0.22
C SER A 255 12.30 35.31 -1.01
N ILE A 256 11.33 34.41 -0.85
CA ILE A 256 10.41 34.01 -1.92
C ILE A 256 9.60 35.23 -2.40
N SER A 257 9.10 36.07 -1.50
CA SER A 257 8.38 37.30 -1.87
C SER A 257 9.25 38.27 -2.68
N LEU A 258 10.52 38.45 -2.31
CA LEU A 258 11.45 39.31 -3.07
C LEU A 258 11.71 38.77 -4.49
N ILE A 259 11.86 37.45 -4.63
CA ILE A 259 12.03 36.80 -5.94
C ILE A 259 10.77 36.98 -6.79
N HIS A 260 9.59 36.81 -6.21
CA HIS A 260 8.30 37.03 -6.88
C HIS A 260 8.11 38.48 -7.34
N GLU A 261 8.41 39.44 -6.48
CA GLU A 261 8.30 40.85 -6.82
C GLU A 261 9.21 41.20 -8.02
N LYS A 262 10.44 40.65 -8.01
CA LYS A 262 11.38 40.85 -9.12
C LYS A 262 10.92 40.17 -10.42
N ALA A 263 10.39 38.96 -10.34
CA ALA A 263 9.81 38.25 -11.48
C ALA A 263 8.66 39.05 -12.11
N SER A 264 7.75 39.58 -11.28
CA SER A 264 6.63 40.39 -11.72
C SER A 264 7.06 41.71 -12.36
N GLN A 265 8.13 42.35 -11.88
CA GLN A 265 8.67 43.59 -12.47
C GLN A 265 9.27 43.37 -13.86
N MET A 266 9.89 42.22 -14.09
CA MET A 266 10.62 41.91 -15.33
C MET A 266 9.76 41.16 -16.36
N GLY A 267 8.63 40.57 -15.94
CA GLY A 267 7.80 39.72 -16.79
C GLY A 267 8.47 38.38 -17.12
N GLU A 268 9.33 37.89 -16.24
CA GLU A 268 10.09 36.65 -16.38
C GLU A 268 9.61 35.58 -15.40
N SER A 269 9.88 34.31 -15.70
CA SER A 269 9.58 33.20 -14.78
C SER A 269 10.47 33.24 -13.54
N LEU A 270 10.02 32.61 -12.45
CA LEU A 270 10.81 32.57 -11.21
C LEU A 270 12.17 31.89 -11.43
N TYR A 271 12.23 30.87 -12.28
CA TYR A 271 13.49 30.18 -12.59
C TYR A 271 14.50 31.09 -13.31
N GLU A 272 14.04 31.91 -14.26
CA GLU A 272 14.90 32.89 -14.96
C GLU A 272 15.47 33.91 -13.97
N ILE A 273 14.68 34.34 -12.97
CA ILE A 273 15.18 35.20 -11.89
C ILE A 273 16.25 34.49 -11.06
N LEU A 274 16.05 33.22 -10.69
CA LEU A 274 17.07 32.43 -9.98
C LEU A 274 18.36 32.33 -10.79
N PHE A 275 18.26 32.14 -12.11
CA PHE A 275 19.41 32.10 -13.00
C PHE A 275 20.16 33.44 -13.03
N ARG A 276 19.44 34.57 -13.12
CA ARG A 276 20.06 35.91 -13.06
C ARG A 276 20.71 36.22 -11.71
N VAL A 277 20.15 35.71 -10.61
CA VAL A 277 20.79 35.80 -9.27
C VAL A 277 22.13 35.04 -9.25
N CYS A 278 22.25 33.94 -10.00
CA CYS A 278 23.53 33.23 -10.16
C CYS A 278 24.56 34.01 -10.99
N GLU A 279 24.12 34.75 -12.01
CA GLU A 279 25.00 35.58 -12.84
C GLU A 279 25.43 36.87 -12.14
N SER A 280 24.55 37.45 -11.34
CA SER A 280 24.75 38.73 -10.65
C SER A 280 24.20 38.67 -9.22
N PRO A 281 25.08 38.50 -8.20
CA PRO A 281 24.66 38.40 -6.80
C PRO A 281 23.85 39.60 -6.29
N ASP A 282 24.07 40.79 -6.86
CA ASP A 282 23.36 42.03 -6.48
C ASP A 282 22.04 42.24 -7.24
N PHE A 283 21.59 41.26 -8.03
CA PHE A 283 20.38 41.37 -8.87
C PHE A 283 19.09 41.58 -8.07
N ILE A 284 18.99 40.97 -6.88
CA ILE A 284 17.91 41.20 -5.92
C ILE A 284 18.48 41.94 -4.70
N PRO A 285 18.14 43.23 -4.51
CA PRO A 285 18.55 43.98 -3.33
C PRO A 285 18.05 43.30 -2.05
N ASN A 286 18.89 43.28 -1.01
CA ASN A 286 18.58 42.71 0.32
C ASN A 286 18.46 41.18 0.42
N LEU A 287 18.79 40.43 -0.63
CA LEU A 287 18.87 38.97 -0.54
C LEU A 287 20.15 38.57 0.23
N GLN A 288 20.01 37.74 1.26
CA GLN A 288 21.15 37.33 2.07
C GLN A 288 22.13 36.46 1.26
N LYS A 289 23.44 36.67 1.45
CA LYS A 289 24.51 35.89 0.76
C LYS A 289 24.37 34.38 0.92
N LYS A 290 23.91 33.91 2.09
CA LYS A 290 23.65 32.48 2.33
C LYS A 290 22.58 31.95 1.37
N ILE A 291 21.49 32.70 1.18
CA ILE A 291 20.38 32.32 0.32
C ILE A 291 20.78 32.34 -1.15
N GLN A 292 21.61 33.30 -1.56
CA GLN A 292 22.22 33.33 -2.91
C GLN A 292 23.03 32.06 -3.19
N SER A 293 23.84 31.61 -2.23
CA SER A 293 24.62 30.38 -2.37
C SER A 293 23.72 29.13 -2.51
N GLU A 294 22.62 29.07 -1.76
CA GLU A 294 21.66 27.96 -1.85
C GLU A 294 20.89 27.97 -3.18
N ILE A 295 20.54 29.15 -3.69
CA ILE A 295 19.95 29.32 -5.03
C ILE A 295 20.94 28.83 -6.09
N TYR A 296 22.22 29.20 -5.98
CA TYR A 296 23.25 28.72 -6.89
C TYR A 296 23.38 27.20 -6.90
N ASN A 297 23.41 26.58 -5.71
CA ASN A 297 23.45 25.13 -5.58
C ASN A 297 22.22 24.47 -6.22
N PHE A 298 21.03 25.02 -6.00
CA PHE A 298 19.79 24.54 -6.57
C PHE A 298 19.77 24.64 -8.10
N VAL A 299 20.10 25.81 -8.67
CA VAL A 299 20.14 26.01 -10.13
C VAL A 299 21.17 25.08 -10.77
N ASN A 300 22.36 24.95 -10.19
CA ASN A 300 23.40 24.06 -10.70
C ASN A 300 22.98 22.58 -10.63
N LEU A 301 22.25 22.17 -9.59
CA LEU A 301 21.64 20.83 -9.51
C LEU A 301 20.68 20.61 -10.69
N ILE A 302 19.71 21.50 -10.89
CA ILE A 302 18.73 21.37 -11.98
C ILE A 302 19.40 21.35 -13.36
N GLU A 303 20.35 22.24 -13.64
CA GLU A 303 21.07 22.30 -14.92
C GLU A 303 21.94 21.07 -15.19
N ARG A 304 22.59 20.52 -14.15
CA ARG A 304 23.34 19.25 -14.27
C ARG A 304 22.40 18.10 -14.56
N THR A 305 21.28 18.02 -13.85
CA THR A 305 20.29 16.96 -14.01
C THR A 305 19.68 16.98 -15.40
N LYS A 306 19.32 18.16 -15.95
CA LYS A 306 18.87 18.29 -17.35
C LYS A 306 19.85 17.66 -18.33
N LYS A 307 21.15 17.99 -18.19
CA LYS A 307 22.20 17.43 -19.04
C LYS A 307 22.28 15.91 -18.91
N LYS A 308 22.20 15.37 -17.68
CA LYS A 308 22.19 13.92 -17.44
C LYS A 308 20.99 13.23 -18.11
N PHE A 309 19.77 13.77 -18.00
CA PHE A 309 18.61 13.20 -18.67
C PHE A 309 18.75 13.19 -20.20
N SER A 310 19.36 14.23 -20.79
CA SER A 310 19.61 14.28 -22.23
C SER A 310 20.65 13.25 -22.68
N THR A 311 21.71 13.01 -21.90
CA THR A 311 22.83 12.15 -22.30
C THR A 311 22.72 10.70 -21.83
N ALA A 312 21.94 10.41 -20.78
CA ALA A 312 21.83 9.07 -20.23
C ALA A 312 21.20 8.09 -21.22
N PRO A 313 21.69 6.84 -21.30
CA PRO A 313 21.10 5.83 -22.17
C PRO A 313 19.68 5.45 -21.74
N LYS A 314 19.41 5.43 -20.43
CA LYS A 314 18.07 5.27 -19.84
C LYS A 314 17.81 6.36 -18.79
N MET A 315 16.65 6.99 -18.85
CA MET A 315 16.18 8.05 -17.96
C MET A 315 16.07 7.58 -16.52
N TYR A 316 15.65 6.34 -16.25
CA TYR A 316 15.52 5.87 -14.87
C TYR A 316 16.86 5.88 -14.11
N TYR A 317 18.00 5.68 -14.80
CA TYR A 317 19.32 5.79 -14.17
C TYR A 317 19.62 7.23 -13.75
N ALA A 318 19.39 8.19 -14.64
CA ALA A 318 19.56 9.61 -14.34
C ALA A 318 18.62 10.05 -13.20
N PHE A 319 17.41 9.49 -13.17
CA PHE A 319 16.42 9.79 -12.12
C PHE A 319 16.79 9.20 -10.76
N ARG A 320 17.27 7.94 -10.72
CA ARG A 320 17.76 7.30 -9.49
C ARG A 320 18.93 8.07 -8.89
N GLU A 321 19.90 8.48 -9.72
CA GLU A 321 21.02 9.29 -9.27
C GLU A 321 20.55 10.66 -8.78
N PHE A 322 19.61 11.28 -9.49
CA PHE A 322 19.04 12.56 -9.08
C PHE A 322 18.34 12.50 -7.71
N ILE A 323 17.56 11.46 -7.41
CA ILE A 323 16.94 11.28 -6.08
C ILE A 323 18.01 11.29 -4.97
N GLN A 324 19.15 10.63 -5.20
CA GLN A 324 20.27 10.60 -4.27
C GLN A 324 20.94 11.98 -4.12
N GLU A 325 21.13 12.70 -5.22
CA GLU A 325 21.75 14.05 -5.25
C GLU A 325 20.88 15.11 -4.57
N VAL A 326 19.55 15.07 -4.77
CA VAL A 326 18.62 16.01 -4.12
C VAL A 326 18.64 15.82 -2.60
N GLY A 327 18.83 14.58 -2.13
CA GLY A 327 18.90 14.26 -0.72
C GLY A 327 17.55 14.16 -0.02
N ILE A 328 16.46 13.87 -0.75
CA ILE A 328 15.12 13.72 -0.16
C ILE A 328 15.06 12.56 0.82
N GLU A 329 15.75 11.46 0.56
CA GLU A 329 15.80 10.33 1.50
C GLU A 329 16.38 10.74 2.86
N LYS A 330 17.42 11.59 2.84
CA LYS A 330 18.02 12.14 4.06
C LYS A 330 17.06 13.08 4.78
N GLU A 331 16.35 13.94 4.05
CA GLU A 331 15.34 14.82 4.65
C GLU A 331 14.17 14.01 5.24
N ILE A 332 13.70 12.96 4.58
CA ILE A 332 12.66 12.05 5.11
C ILE A 332 13.12 11.45 6.44
N LEU A 333 14.36 10.95 6.52
CA LEU A 333 14.93 10.40 7.76
C LEU A 333 15.10 11.45 8.88
N LEU A 334 15.19 12.74 8.52
CA LEU A 334 15.26 13.83 9.49
C LEU A 334 13.86 14.32 9.93
N GLU A 335 12.89 14.31 9.03
CA GLU A 335 11.49 14.68 9.29
C GLU A 335 10.76 13.59 10.09
N GLU A 336 11.00 12.33 9.73
CA GLU A 336 10.23 11.19 10.23
C GLU A 336 11.05 10.38 11.23
N LYS A 337 10.55 10.30 12.46
CA LYS A 337 11.22 9.58 13.55
C LYS A 337 10.86 8.10 13.58
N ASP A 338 9.69 7.77 13.04
CA ASP A 338 9.31 6.38 12.87
C ASP A 338 10.06 5.79 11.66
N GLU A 339 10.99 4.90 11.94
CA GLU A 339 11.79 4.23 10.92
C GLU A 339 10.91 3.47 9.91
N LYS A 340 9.74 2.96 10.32
CA LYS A 340 8.80 2.24 9.45
C LYS A 340 8.12 3.17 8.46
N VAL A 341 7.74 4.36 8.91
CA VAL A 341 7.12 5.39 8.06
C VAL A 341 8.17 5.99 7.13
N ALA A 342 9.37 6.28 7.64
CA ALA A 342 10.49 6.79 6.83
C ALA A 342 10.84 5.83 5.68
N LYS A 343 11.02 4.54 5.98
CA LYS A 343 11.25 3.51 4.96
C LYS A 343 10.11 3.40 3.95
N ALA A 344 8.86 3.58 4.37
CA ALA A 344 7.71 3.56 3.45
C ALA A 344 7.71 4.75 2.49
N ARG A 345 8.02 5.95 2.97
CA ARG A 345 8.16 7.13 2.11
C ARG A 345 9.32 6.98 1.13
N THR A 346 10.47 6.45 1.58
CA THR A 346 11.60 6.16 0.68
C THR A 346 11.24 5.11 -0.38
N PHE A 347 10.46 4.10 -0.01
CA PHE A 347 9.97 3.11 -0.97
C PHE A 347 9.07 3.73 -2.05
N ASN A 348 8.25 4.74 -1.72
CA ASN A 348 7.46 5.45 -2.74
C ASN A 348 8.34 6.15 -3.81
N LEU A 349 9.54 6.59 -3.44
CA LEU A 349 10.50 7.17 -4.38
C LEU A 349 11.08 6.11 -5.32
N SER A 350 11.44 4.93 -4.79
CA SER A 350 11.85 3.82 -5.64
C SER A 350 10.75 3.39 -6.60
N GLU A 351 9.49 3.55 -6.19
CA GLU A 351 8.36 3.29 -7.07
C GLU A 351 8.23 4.27 -8.23
N LEU A 352 8.50 5.55 -8.01
CA LEU A 352 8.59 6.49 -9.14
C LEU A 352 9.71 6.10 -10.12
N VAL A 353 10.84 5.57 -9.63
CA VAL A 353 11.92 5.07 -10.50
C VAL A 353 11.45 3.85 -11.30
N ASN A 354 10.76 2.91 -10.65
CA ASN A 354 10.19 1.74 -11.32
C ASN A 354 9.19 2.15 -12.41
N MET A 355 8.33 3.15 -12.15
CA MET A 355 7.41 3.69 -13.15
C MET A 355 8.12 4.26 -14.37
N MET A 356 9.18 5.05 -14.16
CA MET A 356 9.95 5.60 -15.26
C MET A 356 10.62 4.48 -16.07
N SER A 357 11.20 3.50 -15.39
CA SER A 357 11.83 2.34 -16.04
C SER A 357 10.83 1.53 -16.87
N TYR A 358 9.62 1.32 -16.33
CA TYR A 358 8.53 0.64 -17.02
C TYR A 358 8.03 1.44 -18.23
N PHE A 359 7.88 2.75 -18.09
CA PHE A 359 7.49 3.65 -19.18
C PHE A 359 8.49 3.60 -20.33
N GLU A 360 9.80 3.57 -20.03
CA GLU A 360 10.85 3.51 -21.06
C GLU A 360 10.82 2.21 -21.88
N GLU A 361 10.43 1.09 -21.26
CA GLU A 361 10.42 -0.21 -21.94
C GLU A 361 9.16 -0.47 -22.76
N ASN A 362 8.04 0.11 -22.35
CA ASN A 362 6.76 -0.02 -23.04
C ASN A 362 6.45 1.23 -23.89
N HIS A 363 7.47 1.98 -24.28
CA HIS A 363 7.30 3.14 -25.14
C HIS A 363 7.05 2.69 -26.58
N ASP A 364 5.83 2.88 -27.08
CA ASP A 364 5.39 2.39 -28.40
C ASP A 364 6.06 3.11 -29.59
N SER A 365 6.76 4.23 -29.35
CA SER A 365 7.42 5.00 -30.41
C SER A 365 8.89 4.59 -30.59
N PRO A 366 9.39 4.52 -31.85
CA PRO A 366 10.81 4.28 -32.14
C PRO A 366 11.73 5.44 -31.73
N GLU A 367 11.17 6.60 -31.36
CA GLU A 367 11.94 7.72 -30.80
C GLU A 367 12.26 7.50 -29.32
N LYS A 368 13.40 8.05 -28.87
CA LYS A 368 13.82 7.95 -27.48
C LYS A 368 12.77 8.64 -26.59
N PRO A 369 12.20 7.96 -25.58
CA PRO A 369 11.21 8.55 -24.69
C PRO A 369 11.78 9.79 -24.00
N THR A 370 10.98 10.86 -23.90
CA THR A 370 11.38 12.10 -23.24
C THR A 370 10.77 12.23 -21.86
N LEU A 371 11.31 13.14 -21.04
CA LEU A 371 10.71 13.50 -19.75
C LEU A 371 9.30 14.08 -19.90
N PHE A 372 9.04 14.77 -21.02
CA PHE A 372 7.72 15.32 -21.31
C PHE A 372 6.69 14.20 -21.53
N ASP A 373 7.06 13.16 -22.28
CA ASP A 373 6.20 12.00 -22.51
C ASP A 373 5.91 11.26 -21.21
N PHE A 374 6.92 11.11 -20.34
CA PHE A 374 6.74 10.54 -19.01
C PHE A 374 5.78 11.37 -18.14
N ILE A 375 5.90 12.70 -18.12
CA ILE A 375 4.98 13.59 -17.38
C ILE A 375 3.55 13.45 -17.92
N ASN A 376 3.36 13.34 -19.23
CA ASN A 376 2.03 13.13 -19.82
C ASN A 376 1.44 11.78 -19.39
N ARG A 377 2.25 10.71 -19.38
CA ARG A 377 1.82 9.41 -18.85
C ARG A 377 1.44 9.52 -17.38
N LEU A 378 2.21 10.23 -16.56
CA LEU A 378 1.87 10.46 -15.15
C LEU A 378 0.55 11.22 -15.00
N ASN A 379 0.32 12.26 -15.78
CA ASN A 379 -0.93 13.04 -15.73
C ASN A 379 -2.15 12.17 -16.09
N LEU A 380 -2.04 11.33 -17.13
CA LEU A 380 -3.10 10.39 -17.50
C LEU A 380 -3.40 9.41 -16.37
N LEU A 381 -2.37 8.87 -15.71
CA LEU A 381 -2.52 7.99 -14.56
C LEU A 381 -3.16 8.72 -13.36
N MET A 382 -2.85 9.99 -13.15
CA MET A 382 -3.45 10.81 -12.10
C MET A 382 -4.93 11.14 -12.37
N GLU A 383 -5.31 11.31 -13.64
CA GLU A 383 -6.70 11.54 -14.05
C GLU A 383 -7.54 10.26 -13.94
N ASP A 384 -6.97 9.10 -14.32
CA ASP A 384 -7.59 7.78 -14.19
C ASP A 384 -7.80 7.34 -12.73
N GLU A 385 -6.99 7.84 -11.79
CA GLU A 385 -7.14 7.58 -10.34
C GLU A 385 -8.35 8.30 -9.71
N ASN A 386 -9.02 9.21 -10.44
CA ASN A 386 -10.31 9.78 -10.05
C ASN A 386 -11.44 9.10 -10.82
N PRO A 387 -11.95 7.93 -10.37
CA PRO A 387 -13.13 7.36 -10.99
C PRO A 387 -14.26 8.37 -10.86
N SER A 388 -14.76 8.83 -12.02
CA SER A 388 -16.10 9.39 -12.11
C SER A 388 -17.06 8.28 -11.71
N ASP A 389 -17.47 8.29 -10.44
CA ASP A 389 -18.61 7.53 -9.98
C ASP A 389 -19.84 8.14 -10.66
N GLU A 390 -20.36 7.46 -11.67
CA GLU A 390 -21.80 7.30 -11.94
C GLU A 390 -21.98 6.25 -13.07
N ASP A 391 -22.76 5.21 -12.76
CA ASP A 391 -23.47 4.33 -13.71
C ASP A 391 -22.82 3.10 -14.36
N LYS A 392 -22.16 2.20 -13.60
CA LYS A 392 -22.25 0.73 -13.89
C LYS A 392 -22.28 -0.11 -12.61
N GLU A 393 -23.45 -0.67 -12.31
CA GLU A 393 -23.64 -1.65 -11.25
C GLU A 393 -22.73 -2.89 -11.43
N ASP A 394 -22.01 -3.18 -10.35
CA ASP A 394 -21.61 -4.50 -9.83
C ASP A 394 -20.69 -5.46 -10.62
N ASN A 395 -20.30 -5.21 -11.88
CA ASN A 395 -19.40 -6.13 -12.60
C ASN A 395 -17.91 -5.74 -12.60
N ARG A 396 -17.39 -5.21 -11.47
CA ARG A 396 -15.98 -4.76 -11.35
C ARG A 396 -15.16 -5.71 -10.48
N VAL A 397 -14.01 -6.16 -10.99
CA VAL A 397 -13.01 -6.92 -10.22
C VAL A 397 -12.46 -6.07 -9.09
N GLN A 398 -12.37 -6.61 -7.87
CA GLN A 398 -11.94 -5.86 -6.68
C GLN A 398 -10.43 -5.98 -6.46
N LEU A 399 -9.71 -4.86 -6.52
CA LEU A 399 -8.28 -4.79 -6.21
C LEU A 399 -8.12 -4.19 -4.81
N LEU A 400 -7.63 -4.99 -3.88
CA LEU A 400 -7.56 -4.64 -2.46
C LEU A 400 -6.19 -5.00 -1.90
N THR A 401 -5.77 -4.33 -0.83
CA THR A 401 -4.76 -4.95 0.03
C THR A 401 -5.36 -6.06 0.88
N ILE A 402 -4.54 -7.03 1.30
CA ILE A 402 -4.99 -8.08 2.22
C ILE A 402 -5.60 -7.47 3.50
N HIS A 403 -5.03 -6.37 4.02
CA HIS A 403 -5.56 -5.67 5.19
C HIS A 403 -6.98 -5.13 4.97
N GLN A 404 -7.24 -4.56 3.79
CA GLN A 404 -8.55 -4.03 3.42
C GLN A 404 -9.58 -5.12 3.08
N SER A 405 -9.11 -6.35 2.82
CA SER A 405 -10.01 -7.48 2.58
C SER A 405 -10.64 -8.05 3.84
N LYS A 406 -10.16 -7.65 5.03
CA LYS A 406 -10.69 -8.12 6.30
C LYS A 406 -12.19 -7.79 6.42
N GLY A 407 -12.98 -8.79 6.79
CA GLY A 407 -14.45 -8.69 6.84
C GLY A 407 -15.16 -8.89 5.50
N LEU A 408 -14.44 -8.90 4.38
CA LEU A 408 -15.00 -9.18 3.05
C LEU A 408 -14.90 -10.68 2.71
N GLU A 409 -15.58 -11.08 1.64
CA GLU A 409 -15.52 -12.42 1.07
C GLU A 409 -15.80 -12.40 -0.43
N PHE A 410 -15.11 -13.27 -1.17
CA PHE A 410 -15.17 -13.34 -2.63
C PHE A 410 -15.30 -14.79 -3.06
N GLU A 411 -15.97 -15.04 -4.18
CA GLU A 411 -16.05 -16.39 -4.73
C GLU A 411 -14.68 -16.89 -5.18
N SER A 412 -13.91 -16.01 -5.83
CA SER A 412 -12.55 -16.27 -6.31
C SER A 412 -11.58 -15.21 -5.79
N VAL A 413 -10.45 -15.67 -5.27
CA VAL A 413 -9.38 -14.80 -4.73
C VAL A 413 -8.07 -15.17 -5.38
N TYR A 414 -7.37 -14.15 -5.89
CA TYR A 414 -6.01 -14.24 -6.39
C TYR A 414 -5.08 -13.49 -5.44
N VAL A 415 -3.98 -14.13 -5.02
CA VAL A 415 -2.97 -13.53 -4.14
C VAL A 415 -1.62 -13.57 -4.86
N PRO A 416 -1.25 -12.48 -5.57
CA PRO A 416 0.02 -12.39 -6.24
C PRO A 416 1.16 -11.95 -5.32
N GLY A 417 2.40 -12.19 -5.77
CA GLY A 417 3.61 -11.85 -5.02
C GLY A 417 3.84 -12.73 -3.80
N MET A 418 3.62 -14.03 -3.94
CA MET A 418 4.00 -15.07 -2.99
C MET A 418 5.52 -15.29 -3.00
N GLU A 419 6.27 -14.25 -2.63
CA GLU A 419 7.72 -14.18 -2.68
C GLU A 419 8.32 -13.69 -1.35
N GLU A 420 9.50 -14.19 -1.02
CA GLU A 420 10.32 -13.64 0.07
C GLU A 420 10.64 -12.17 -0.20
N GLY A 421 10.31 -11.32 0.78
CA GLY A 421 10.48 -9.87 0.70
C GLY A 421 9.19 -9.13 0.30
N ILE A 422 8.21 -9.82 -0.28
CA ILE A 422 6.85 -9.31 -0.48
C ILE A 422 5.93 -9.87 0.60
N LEU A 423 5.69 -11.19 0.61
CA LEU A 423 4.87 -11.89 1.59
C LEU A 423 5.57 -13.21 1.97
N PRO A 424 6.40 -13.22 3.03
CA PRO A 424 6.54 -12.20 4.06
C PRO A 424 7.30 -10.95 3.61
N ASN A 425 6.88 -9.78 4.11
CA ASN A 425 7.53 -8.52 3.78
C ASN A 425 8.99 -8.46 4.28
N SER A 426 9.89 -7.90 3.47
CA SER A 426 11.33 -7.78 3.79
C SER A 426 11.65 -7.07 5.10
N ARG A 427 10.74 -6.23 5.61
CA ARG A 427 10.86 -5.58 6.93
C ARG A 427 10.81 -6.59 8.06
N VAL A 428 9.88 -7.54 7.99
CA VAL A 428 9.69 -8.58 9.02
C VAL A 428 10.83 -9.58 9.03
N LEU A 429 11.57 -9.69 7.92
CA LEU A 429 12.76 -10.53 7.81
C LEU A 429 14.01 -9.92 8.46
N THR A 430 14.05 -8.59 8.60
CA THR A 430 15.23 -7.87 9.12
C THR A 430 15.08 -7.43 10.58
N GLU A 431 13.86 -7.12 11.01
CA GLU A 431 13.51 -6.97 12.42
C GLU A 431 13.42 -8.38 13.05
N GLU A 432 13.93 -8.62 14.26
CA GLU A 432 13.70 -9.88 15.04
C GLU A 432 12.20 -10.07 15.42
N SER A 433 11.30 -9.51 14.65
CA SER A 433 9.86 -9.64 14.73
C SER A 433 9.42 -11.02 14.27
N SER A 434 8.42 -11.58 14.96
CA SER A 434 7.85 -12.85 14.57
C SER A 434 7.16 -12.75 13.21
N VAL A 435 7.49 -13.69 12.31
CA VAL A 435 6.82 -13.88 11.00
C VAL A 435 5.32 -14.19 11.16
N ASP A 436 4.88 -14.47 12.38
CA ASP A 436 3.50 -14.81 12.73
C ASP A 436 2.46 -13.81 12.21
N GLU A 437 2.75 -12.51 12.17
CA GLU A 437 1.81 -11.49 11.65
C GLU A 437 1.63 -11.62 10.13
N GLU A 438 2.72 -11.77 9.36
CA GLU A 438 2.63 -12.00 7.91
C GLU A 438 1.95 -13.33 7.58
N ARG A 439 2.10 -14.33 8.46
CA ARG A 439 1.38 -15.60 8.34
C ARG A 439 -0.12 -15.45 8.60
N ARG A 440 -0.51 -14.67 9.62
CA ARG A 440 -1.92 -14.28 9.85
C ARG A 440 -2.48 -13.53 8.65
N LEU A 441 -1.66 -12.68 8.03
CA LEU A 441 -2.06 -11.94 6.84
C LEU A 441 -2.39 -12.88 5.67
N LEU A 442 -1.52 -13.83 5.36
CA LEU A 442 -1.83 -14.85 4.34
C LEU A 442 -3.05 -15.70 4.74
N TYR A 443 -3.18 -16.11 6.00
CA TYR A 443 -4.35 -16.82 6.49
C TYR A 443 -5.66 -16.03 6.27
N VAL A 444 -5.66 -14.72 6.53
CA VAL A 444 -6.79 -13.84 6.23
C VAL A 444 -7.09 -13.87 4.73
N ALA A 445 -6.09 -13.72 3.86
CA ALA A 445 -6.25 -13.76 2.41
C ALA A 445 -6.88 -15.08 1.93
N MET A 446 -6.37 -16.22 2.40
CA MET A 446 -6.90 -17.55 2.07
C MET A 446 -8.36 -17.69 2.50
N THR A 447 -8.71 -17.23 3.70
CA THR A 447 -10.06 -17.32 4.26
C THR A 447 -11.04 -16.27 3.72
N ARG A 448 -10.61 -15.41 2.78
CA ARG A 448 -11.53 -14.55 2.00
C ARG A 448 -12.16 -15.30 0.84
N ALA A 449 -11.52 -16.37 0.37
CA ALA A 449 -11.96 -17.17 -0.77
C ALA A 449 -13.08 -18.14 -0.39
N ARG A 450 -14.19 -18.14 -1.14
CA ARG A 450 -15.28 -19.10 -0.95
C ARG A 450 -15.03 -20.40 -1.70
N LYS A 451 -14.69 -20.32 -3.00
CA LYS A 451 -14.58 -21.49 -3.89
C LYS A 451 -13.21 -21.65 -4.55
N HIS A 452 -12.59 -20.56 -4.98
CA HIS A 452 -11.33 -20.59 -5.71
C HIS A 452 -10.29 -19.70 -5.06
N LEU A 453 -9.11 -20.27 -4.83
CA LEU A 453 -7.94 -19.57 -4.33
C LEU A 453 -6.77 -19.88 -5.26
N CYS A 454 -6.17 -18.83 -5.83
CA CYS A 454 -4.97 -18.93 -6.64
C CYS A 454 -3.88 -18.05 -6.03
N LEU A 455 -2.73 -18.66 -5.80
CA LEU A 455 -1.52 -18.04 -5.30
C LEU A 455 -0.54 -17.93 -6.48
N THR A 456 0.08 -16.76 -6.68
CA THR A 456 1.11 -16.60 -7.72
C THR A 456 2.35 -15.93 -7.18
N GLY A 457 3.49 -16.27 -7.77
CA GLY A 457 4.76 -15.56 -7.57
C GLY A 457 5.42 -15.31 -8.91
N ALA A 458 6.42 -14.42 -8.92
CA ALA A 458 7.31 -14.20 -10.05
C ALA A 458 8.74 -14.62 -9.66
N ALA A 459 9.51 -15.15 -10.61
CA ALA A 459 10.91 -15.54 -10.44
C ALA A 459 11.89 -14.35 -10.53
N ASN A 460 11.47 -13.27 -11.19
CA ASN A 460 12.20 -12.01 -11.25
C ASN A 460 11.21 -10.86 -11.00
N ARG A 461 11.66 -9.83 -10.28
CA ARG A 461 10.91 -8.57 -10.19
C ARG A 461 11.79 -7.35 -10.36
N ARG A 462 11.23 -6.31 -10.97
CA ARG A 462 11.86 -5.00 -11.01
C ARG A 462 11.92 -4.36 -9.61
N LYS A 463 13.13 -4.05 -9.15
CA LYS A 463 13.42 -3.26 -7.94
C LYS A 463 14.40 -2.16 -8.31
N PHE A 464 14.06 -0.90 -8.04
CA PHE A 464 14.88 0.28 -8.39
C PHE A 464 15.25 0.36 -9.89
N GLY A 465 14.35 -0.08 -10.76
CA GLY A 465 14.55 -0.11 -12.22
C GLY A 465 15.33 -1.32 -12.75
N GLU A 466 15.91 -2.16 -11.87
CA GLU A 466 16.68 -3.35 -12.25
C GLU A 466 15.90 -4.64 -11.97
N GLN A 467 16.01 -5.64 -12.85
CA GLN A 467 15.43 -6.95 -12.58
C GLN A 467 16.28 -7.69 -11.54
N THR A 468 15.63 -8.11 -10.47
CA THR A 468 16.24 -8.86 -9.38
C THR A 468 15.54 -10.21 -9.25
N ALA A 469 16.31 -11.29 -9.15
CA ALA A 469 15.76 -12.61 -8.86
C ALA A 469 15.09 -12.62 -7.48
N THR A 470 13.95 -13.28 -7.40
CA THR A 470 13.12 -13.43 -6.20
C THR A 470 13.13 -14.89 -5.76
N GLN A 471 12.77 -15.14 -4.51
CA GLN A 471 12.60 -16.49 -3.98
C GLN A 471 11.14 -16.68 -3.62
N ALA A 472 10.59 -17.87 -3.89
CA ALA A 472 9.23 -18.22 -3.51
C ALA A 472 9.04 -18.10 -1.98
N SER A 473 7.85 -17.66 -1.56
CA SER A 473 7.52 -17.47 -0.14
C SER A 473 7.66 -18.77 0.65
N ARG A 474 8.29 -18.69 1.83
CA ARG A 474 8.31 -19.81 2.79
C ARG A 474 6.92 -20.33 3.15
N PHE A 475 5.89 -19.49 3.08
CA PHE A 475 4.53 -19.91 3.46
C PHE A 475 3.95 -20.98 2.54
N LEU A 476 4.48 -21.12 1.32
CA LEU A 476 4.04 -22.14 0.38
C LEU A 476 4.40 -23.55 0.87
N THR A 477 5.51 -23.71 1.59
CA THR A 477 5.94 -25.01 2.15
C THR A 477 5.24 -25.35 3.46
N GLU A 478 4.61 -24.35 4.09
CA GLU A 478 3.82 -24.51 5.32
C GLU A 478 2.37 -24.91 5.04
N ILE A 479 1.91 -24.81 3.79
CA ILE A 479 0.57 -25.25 3.37
C ILE A 479 0.61 -26.73 3.00
N ASP A 480 -0.43 -27.49 3.40
CA ASP A 480 -0.55 -28.91 3.14
C ASP A 480 -0.49 -29.22 1.62
N PRO A 481 0.51 -30.00 1.16
CA PRO A 481 0.65 -30.39 -0.25
C PRO A 481 -0.59 -31.11 -0.82
N GLU A 482 -1.39 -31.79 0.01
CA GLU A 482 -2.62 -32.43 -0.48
C GLU A 482 -3.69 -31.42 -0.90
N THR A 483 -3.66 -30.22 -0.32
CA THR A 483 -4.60 -29.14 -0.61
C THR A 483 -4.16 -28.23 -1.75
N MET A 484 -2.90 -28.37 -2.19
CA MET A 484 -2.28 -27.50 -3.19
C MET A 484 -1.97 -28.26 -4.48
N ASP A 485 -2.18 -27.60 -5.62
CA ASP A 485 -1.66 -28.04 -6.91
C ASP A 485 -0.53 -27.09 -7.33
N TRP A 486 0.69 -27.62 -7.31
CA TRP A 486 1.88 -26.96 -7.85
C TRP A 486 1.89 -27.17 -9.35
N VAL A 487 1.51 -26.13 -10.09
CA VAL A 487 1.53 -26.22 -11.55
C VAL A 487 2.92 -25.81 -12.01
N SER A 488 3.68 -26.73 -12.59
CA SER A 488 4.98 -26.40 -13.17
C SER A 488 4.81 -25.54 -14.42
N ASN A 489 5.76 -24.64 -14.69
CA ASN A 489 5.77 -23.84 -15.93
C ASN A 489 5.76 -24.71 -17.20
N ASP A 490 6.26 -25.94 -17.12
CA ASP A 490 6.24 -26.89 -18.25
C ASP A 490 4.84 -27.48 -18.48
N GLU A 491 4.06 -27.69 -17.41
CA GLU A 491 2.69 -28.20 -17.50
C GLU A 491 1.73 -27.12 -18.02
N VAL A 492 1.91 -25.86 -17.62
CA VAL A 492 1.12 -24.73 -18.17
C VAL A 492 1.36 -24.58 -19.67
N ARG A 493 2.62 -24.63 -20.13
CA ARG A 493 2.94 -24.56 -21.56
C ARG A 493 2.35 -25.71 -22.35
N GLN A 494 2.36 -26.93 -21.81
CA GLN A 494 1.75 -28.09 -22.46
C GLN A 494 0.22 -27.94 -22.53
N GLN A 495 -0.41 -27.49 -21.44
CA GLN A 495 -1.85 -27.32 -21.38
C GLN A 495 -2.35 -26.15 -22.25
N GLU A 496 -1.65 -25.01 -22.28
CA GLU A 496 -1.90 -23.91 -23.22
C GLU A 496 -1.75 -24.36 -24.68
N THR A 497 -0.75 -25.21 -24.94
CA THR A 497 -0.52 -25.78 -26.29
C THR A 497 -1.65 -26.73 -26.68
N GLU A 498 -2.08 -27.62 -25.77
CA GLU A 498 -3.19 -28.56 -26.00
C GLU A 498 -4.53 -27.84 -26.17
N ASP A 499 -4.83 -26.84 -25.34
CA ASP A 499 -6.05 -26.02 -25.45
C ASP A 499 -6.06 -25.21 -26.76
N PHE A 500 -4.92 -24.65 -27.18
CA PHE A 500 -4.77 -23.98 -28.47
C PHE A 500 -5.01 -24.93 -29.66
N PHE A 501 -4.49 -26.16 -29.60
CA PHE A 501 -4.74 -27.17 -30.63
C PHE A 501 -6.21 -27.62 -30.65
N ALA A 502 -6.85 -27.77 -29.50
CA ALA A 502 -8.27 -28.12 -29.41
C ALA A 502 -9.18 -27.01 -29.96
N GLU A 503 -8.82 -25.74 -29.77
CA GLU A 503 -9.55 -24.58 -30.31
C GLU A 503 -9.38 -24.47 -31.84
N LEU A 504 -8.18 -24.76 -32.36
CA LEU A 504 -7.90 -24.88 -33.80
C LEU A 504 -8.67 -26.03 -34.46
N GLU A 505 -8.85 -27.16 -33.79
CA GLU A 505 -9.64 -28.28 -34.32
C GLU A 505 -11.15 -27.97 -34.35
N LYS A 506 -11.67 -27.23 -33.36
CA LYS A 506 -13.05 -26.72 -33.38
C LYS A 506 -13.28 -25.76 -34.55
N LEU A 507 -12.30 -24.92 -34.88
CA LEU A 507 -12.36 -24.03 -36.05
C LEU A 507 -12.28 -24.78 -37.40
N LYS A 508 -11.59 -25.93 -37.44
CA LYS A 508 -11.54 -26.78 -38.65
C LYS A 508 -12.78 -27.63 -38.89
N THR A 509 -13.54 -27.93 -37.85
CA THR A 509 -14.76 -28.76 -37.92
C THR A 509 -16.05 -27.96 -38.06
N GLY A 510 -15.96 -26.62 -37.98
CA GLY A 510 -17.04 -25.69 -38.32
C GLY A 510 -16.91 -25.11 -39.73
N SER A 511 -17.22 -25.92 -40.75
CA SER A 511 -17.56 -25.48 -42.12
C SER A 511 -18.52 -26.48 -42.75
#